data_AF-A0AAW3PWE4-F1
#
_entry.id   AF-A0AAW3PWE4-F1
#
_cell.length_a   1.000
_cell.length_b   1.000
_cell.length_c   1.000
_cell.angle_alpha   90.00
_cell.angle_beta   90.00
_cell.angle_gamma   90.00
#
_symmetry.space_group_name_H-M   'P 1'
#
loop_
_entity.id
_entity.type
_entity.pdbx_description
1 polymer ?
#
loop_
_entity_poly.entity_id
_entity_poly.type
_entity_poly.pdbx_seq_one_letter_code
_entity_poly.pdbx_strand_id
1 'polypeptide(L)'
;MATLPEADIMIRTLINVLHPSLEQRDVCLQAQRTRYKSRRLGLRLDDDDRAFARDEPLSAIAVIERLSSSLISVSWSDARSGRYTEQIWCRSRARAPAVCALTGRAIERGDRVFRPRASDVCLSTNRQRMILAATIAPCSDAPVHDAVERVEAAA
;
A
#
# COMPACT_ATOMS: atom_id res chain seq x y z
N MET A 1 26.17 31.91 -17.09
CA MET A 1 25.04 32.80 -16.75
C MET A 1 23.88 32.35 -17.62
N ALA A 2 22.85 31.72 -17.05
CA ALA A 2 21.67 31.31 -17.83
C ALA A 2 21.05 32.54 -18.49
N THR A 3 20.67 32.42 -19.76
CA THR A 3 19.98 33.52 -20.44
C THR A 3 18.60 33.72 -19.79
N LEU A 4 18.09 34.95 -19.73
CA LEU A 4 16.76 35.26 -19.16
C LEU A 4 15.63 34.32 -19.67
N PRO A 5 15.59 33.90 -20.94
CA PRO A 5 14.59 32.94 -21.45
C PRO A 5 14.80 31.51 -20.93
N GLU A 6 16.04 31.09 -20.73
CA GLU A 6 16.38 29.77 -20.21
C GLU A 6 16.02 29.66 -18.73
N ALA A 7 16.26 30.72 -17.95
CA ALA A 7 15.82 30.81 -16.56
C ALA A 7 14.29 30.74 -16.43
N ASP A 8 13.55 31.40 -17.32
CA ASP A 8 12.08 31.36 -17.35
C ASP A 8 11.54 29.95 -17.68
N ILE A 9 12.17 29.23 -18.62
CA ILE A 9 11.83 27.83 -18.89
C ILE A 9 12.13 26.95 -17.67
N MET A 10 13.29 27.12 -17.02
CA MET A 10 13.65 26.36 -15.82
C MET A 10 12.68 26.63 -14.66
N ILE A 11 12.27 27.88 -14.45
CA ILE A 11 11.31 28.24 -13.40
C ILE A 11 9.94 27.63 -13.70
N ARG A 12 9.43 27.76 -14.93
CA ARG A 12 8.13 27.19 -15.32
C ARG A 12 8.10 25.66 -15.24
N THR A 13 9.19 25.00 -15.64
CA THR A 13 9.32 23.55 -15.52
C THR A 13 9.41 23.10 -14.07
N LEU A 14 10.19 23.77 -13.22
CA LEU A 14 10.25 23.48 -11.77
C LEU A 14 8.89 23.66 -11.09
N ILE A 15 8.16 24.73 -11.40
CA ILE A 15 6.80 24.95 -10.90
C ILE A 15 5.89 23.78 -11.31
N ASN A 16 5.95 23.32 -12.56
CA ASN A 16 5.12 22.20 -13.01
C ASN A 16 5.53 20.84 -12.39
N VAL A 17 6.79 20.66 -12.01
CA VAL A 17 7.26 19.45 -11.31
C VAL A 17 6.78 19.45 -9.85
N LEU A 18 6.89 20.58 -9.17
CA LEU A 18 6.51 20.70 -7.75
C LEU A 18 4.98 20.82 -7.57
N HIS A 19 4.32 21.53 -8.49
CA HIS A 19 2.89 21.84 -8.47
C HIS A 19 2.27 21.64 -9.86
N PRO A 20 2.16 20.38 -10.34
CA PRO A 20 1.52 20.10 -11.61
C PRO A 20 0.06 20.55 -11.58
N SER A 21 -0.42 21.09 -12.70
CA SER A 21 -1.84 21.42 -12.87
C SER A 21 -2.70 20.16 -12.74
N LEU A 22 -3.99 20.34 -12.42
CA LEU A 22 -4.93 19.21 -12.33
C LEU A 22 -4.97 18.41 -13.64
N GLU A 23 -4.96 19.09 -14.79
CA GLU A 23 -4.94 18.45 -16.11
C GLU A 23 -3.69 17.59 -16.31
N GLN A 24 -2.51 18.08 -15.93
CA GLN A 24 -1.25 17.33 -16.04
C GLN A 24 -1.27 16.08 -15.14
N ARG A 25 -1.84 16.19 -13.94
CA ARG A 25 -2.01 15.05 -13.03
C ARG A 25 -2.96 14.02 -13.62
N ASP A 26 -4.08 14.46 -14.19
CA ASP A 26 -5.07 13.57 -14.79
C ASP A 26 -4.53 12.83 -16.01
N VAL A 27 -3.77 13.51 -16.88
CA VAL A 27 -3.07 12.86 -18.00
C VAL A 27 -2.11 11.78 -17.49
N CYS A 28 -1.32 12.08 -16.45
CA CYS A 28 -0.43 11.11 -15.83
C CYS A 28 -1.19 9.91 -15.25
N LEU A 29 -2.26 10.15 -14.50
CA LEU A 29 -3.11 9.09 -13.94
C LEU A 29 -3.75 8.23 -15.02
N GLN A 30 -4.19 8.84 -16.12
CA GLN A 30 -4.78 8.13 -17.25
C GLN A 30 -3.75 7.26 -17.98
N ALA A 31 -2.53 7.76 -18.19
CA ALA A 31 -1.42 6.97 -18.75
C ALA A 31 -1.06 5.79 -17.83
N GLN A 32 -1.09 6.00 -16.51
CA GLN A 32 -0.85 4.93 -15.55
C GLN A 32 -2.01 3.90 -15.55
N ARG A 33 -3.28 4.34 -15.60
CA ARG A 33 -4.47 3.47 -15.71
C ARG A 33 -4.46 2.61 -16.98
N THR A 34 -4.05 3.16 -18.11
CA THR A 34 -3.95 2.41 -19.38
C THR A 34 -2.85 1.34 -19.28
N ARG A 35 -1.68 1.69 -18.72
CA ARG A 35 -0.62 0.72 -18.40
C ARG A 35 -1.11 -0.36 -17.43
N TYR A 36 -1.89 0.00 -16.40
CA TYR A 36 -2.53 -0.93 -15.46
C TYR A 36 -3.45 -1.92 -16.18
N LYS A 37 -4.34 -1.45 -17.05
CA LYS A 37 -5.26 -2.31 -17.81
C LYS A 37 -4.49 -3.31 -18.67
N SER A 38 -3.45 -2.85 -19.37
CA SER A 38 -2.57 -3.72 -20.18
C SER A 38 -1.87 -4.79 -19.32
N ARG A 39 -1.23 -4.41 -18.21
CA ARG A 39 -0.58 -5.36 -17.29
C ARG A 39 -1.56 -6.35 -16.65
N ARG A 40 -2.77 -5.90 -16.30
CA ARG A 40 -3.82 -6.78 -15.74
C ARG A 40 -4.28 -7.83 -16.74
N LEU A 41 -4.37 -7.47 -18.03
CA LEU A 41 -4.69 -8.41 -19.11
C LEU A 41 -3.55 -9.40 -19.34
N GLY A 42 -2.28 -8.94 -19.29
CA GLY A 42 -1.10 -9.80 -19.49
C GLY A 42 -0.80 -10.78 -18.35
N LEU A 43 -1.07 -10.41 -17.08
CA LEU A 43 -0.85 -11.25 -15.90
C LEU A 43 -1.80 -12.45 -15.75
N ARG A 44 -2.56 -12.80 -16.79
CA ARG A 44 -3.40 -14.00 -16.84
C ARG A 44 -2.66 -15.22 -17.40
N LEU A 45 -1.38 -15.10 -17.75
CA LEU A 45 -0.60 -16.13 -18.46
C LEU A 45 0.56 -16.75 -17.65
N ASP A 46 0.91 -16.24 -16.47
CA ASP A 46 2.09 -16.70 -15.70
C ASP A 46 1.73 -17.11 -14.26
N ASP A 47 0.73 -17.96 -14.05
CA ASP A 47 0.42 -18.51 -12.71
C ASP A 47 0.78 -20.00 -12.56
N ASP A 48 1.46 -20.60 -13.53
CA ASP A 48 1.98 -21.97 -13.37
C ASP A 48 3.52 -21.99 -13.41
N ASP A 49 4.11 -22.65 -12.40
CA ASP A 49 5.40 -23.33 -12.45
C ASP A 49 6.70 -22.69 -11.92
N ARG A 50 6.68 -21.90 -10.83
CA ARG A 50 7.87 -21.80 -9.94
C ARG A 50 7.54 -21.69 -8.46
N ALA A 51 7.02 -22.79 -7.91
CA ALA A 51 7.27 -23.14 -6.53
C ALA A 51 8.61 -23.91 -6.43
N PHE A 52 9.36 -23.61 -5.38
CA PHE A 52 10.49 -24.37 -4.80
C PHE A 52 11.94 -23.91 -5.09
N ALA A 53 12.58 -23.60 -3.95
CA ALA A 53 14.01 -23.43 -3.67
C ALA A 53 14.71 -22.26 -4.34
N ARG A 54 15.03 -21.20 -3.56
CA ARG A 54 16.39 -20.91 -3.07
C ARG A 54 16.32 -19.86 -1.95
N ASP A 55 17.33 -19.94 -1.11
CA ASP A 55 17.69 -19.12 0.05
C ASP A 55 17.88 -17.63 -0.31
N GLU A 56 16.82 -16.98 -0.81
CA GLU A 56 16.81 -15.65 -1.43
C GLU A 56 16.06 -14.70 -0.48
N PRO A 57 16.54 -13.46 -0.25
CA PRO A 57 16.30 -12.73 0.98
C PRO A 57 14.82 -12.64 1.30
N LEU A 58 14.47 -13.21 2.45
CA LEU A 58 13.17 -13.11 3.10
C LEU A 58 12.67 -11.68 2.93
N SER A 59 11.66 -11.46 2.08
CA SER A 59 11.16 -10.11 1.83
C SER A 59 10.88 -9.45 3.18
N ALA A 60 11.60 -8.37 3.50
CA ALA A 60 11.49 -7.77 4.81
C ALA A 60 10.13 -7.05 4.90
N ILE A 61 9.28 -7.53 5.80
CA ILE A 61 7.94 -7.00 6.01
C ILE A 61 7.81 -6.54 7.47
N ALA A 62 7.33 -5.32 7.64
CA ALA A 62 7.10 -4.71 8.94
C ALA A 62 5.74 -4.02 8.92
N VAL A 63 4.93 -4.29 9.94
CA VAL A 63 3.68 -3.55 10.16
C VAL A 63 4.05 -2.29 10.91
N ILE A 64 3.89 -1.15 10.25
CA ILE A 64 4.29 0.16 10.78
C ILE A 64 3.24 0.66 11.76
N GLU A 65 1.97 0.59 11.35
CA GLU A 65 0.88 1.17 12.13
C GLU A 65 -0.43 0.41 11.91
N ARG A 66 -1.24 0.33 12.97
CA ARG A 66 -2.64 -0.07 12.91
C ARG A 66 -3.50 1.19 12.75
N LEU A 67 -4.00 1.43 11.53
CA LEU A 67 -4.80 2.63 11.24
C LEU A 67 -6.27 2.48 11.66
N SER A 68 -6.80 1.25 11.63
CA SER A 68 -8.15 0.94 12.13
C SER A 68 -8.33 -0.57 12.36
N SER A 69 -9.54 -0.98 12.76
CA SER A 69 -9.91 -2.40 12.79
C SER A 69 -9.80 -3.09 11.42
N SER A 70 -9.83 -2.35 10.31
CA SER A 70 -9.82 -2.86 8.93
C SER A 70 -8.62 -2.41 8.09
N LEU A 71 -7.78 -1.49 8.57
CA LEU A 71 -6.66 -0.93 7.82
C LEU A 71 -5.36 -0.99 8.63
N ILE A 72 -4.26 -1.31 7.94
CA ILE A 72 -2.90 -1.25 8.48
C ILE A 72 -1.95 -0.59 7.48
N SER A 73 -0.88 0.01 7.99
CA SER A 73 0.25 0.49 7.22
C SER A 73 1.40 -0.51 7.33
N VAL A 74 1.99 -0.89 6.19
CA VAL A 74 3.01 -1.94 6.10
C VAL A 74 4.18 -1.42 5.27
N SER A 75 5.41 -1.55 5.78
CA SER A 75 6.60 -1.47 4.95
C SER A 75 7.00 -2.85 4.47
N TRP A 76 7.32 -2.95 3.20
CA TRP A 76 7.73 -4.19 2.56
C TRP A 76 8.90 -3.92 1.62
N SER A 77 9.89 -4.80 1.60
CA SER A 77 10.98 -4.74 0.64
C SER A 77 11.34 -6.12 0.13
N ASP A 78 11.67 -6.18 -1.15
CA ASP A 78 12.04 -7.40 -1.85
C ASP A 78 13.11 -7.09 -2.88
N ALA A 79 14.13 -7.94 -2.97
CA ALA A 79 15.28 -7.70 -3.84
C ALA A 79 14.89 -7.57 -5.33
N ARG A 80 13.77 -8.19 -5.74
CA ARG A 80 13.31 -8.20 -7.14
C ARG A 80 12.27 -7.11 -7.44
N SER A 81 11.58 -6.63 -6.41
CA SER A 81 10.39 -5.79 -6.55
C SER A 81 10.52 -4.41 -5.92
N GLY A 82 11.66 -4.14 -5.28
CA GLY A 82 11.94 -2.87 -4.62
C GLY A 82 11.31 -2.75 -3.23
N ARG A 83 11.21 -1.52 -2.75
CA ARG A 83 10.69 -1.19 -1.42
C ARG A 83 9.42 -0.35 -1.52
N TYR A 84 8.45 -0.74 -0.71
CA TYR A 84 7.21 -0.02 -0.48
C TYR A 84 7.22 0.43 0.99
N THR A 85 7.16 1.72 1.22
CA THR A 85 7.07 2.32 2.56
C THR A 85 5.62 2.68 2.84
N GLU A 86 5.15 2.37 4.05
CA GLU A 86 3.83 2.78 4.55
C GLU A 86 2.66 2.43 3.61
N GLN A 87 2.73 1.27 2.97
CA GLN A 87 1.68 0.81 2.08
C GLN A 87 0.44 0.44 2.88
N ILE A 88 -0.73 0.91 2.42
CA ILE A 88 -2.02 0.61 3.06
C ILE A 88 -2.50 -0.79 2.68
N TRP A 89 -2.84 -1.59 3.69
CA TRP A 89 -3.40 -2.93 3.54
C TRP A 89 -4.78 -3.02 4.20
N CYS A 90 -5.70 -3.74 3.56
CA CYS A 90 -7.10 -3.84 3.98
C CYS A 90 -7.47 -5.25 4.48
N ARG A 91 -8.25 -5.30 5.55
CA ARG A 91 -8.78 -6.55 6.14
C ARG A 91 -9.86 -7.16 5.26
N SER A 92 -9.81 -8.46 5.06
CA SER A 92 -10.75 -9.21 4.22
C SER A 92 -10.65 -10.72 4.48
N ARG A 93 -11.42 -11.55 3.78
CA ARG A 93 -11.39 -13.03 3.92
C ARG A 93 -10.61 -13.71 2.81
N ALA A 94 -9.60 -14.52 3.14
CA ALA A 94 -8.75 -15.24 2.20
C ALA A 94 -9.61 -16.03 1.20
N ARG A 95 -9.33 -15.84 -0.10
CA ARG A 95 -10.08 -16.51 -1.19
C ARG A 95 -9.44 -17.83 -1.60
N ALA A 96 -8.18 -18.03 -1.26
CA ALA A 96 -7.39 -19.21 -1.55
C ALA A 96 -6.44 -19.46 -0.37
N PRO A 97 -5.95 -20.69 -0.19
CA PRO A 97 -4.90 -20.97 0.78
C PRO A 97 -3.63 -20.19 0.44
N ALA A 98 -2.89 -19.80 1.47
CA ALA A 98 -1.66 -19.02 1.34
C ALA A 98 -0.75 -19.19 2.56
N VAL A 99 0.38 -18.49 2.56
CA VAL A 99 1.28 -18.38 3.72
C VAL A 99 1.29 -16.93 4.18
N CYS A 100 1.19 -16.73 5.49
CA CYS A 100 1.29 -15.43 6.13
C CYS A 100 2.68 -14.84 5.86
N ALA A 101 2.72 -13.72 5.14
CA ALA A 101 3.98 -13.06 4.77
C ALA A 101 4.78 -12.59 5.98
N LEU A 102 4.12 -12.31 7.11
CA LEU A 102 4.75 -11.82 8.34
C LEU A 102 5.32 -12.95 9.21
N THR A 103 4.66 -14.11 9.26
CA THR A 103 4.98 -15.16 10.26
C THR A 103 5.25 -16.54 9.66
N GLY A 104 5.06 -16.72 8.35
CA GLY A 104 5.20 -18.03 7.70
C GLY A 104 4.08 -19.03 8.03
N ARG A 105 3.09 -18.66 8.85
CA ARG A 105 1.96 -19.55 9.20
C ARG A 105 1.04 -19.79 8.00
N ALA A 106 0.47 -20.99 7.91
CA ALA A 106 -0.56 -21.29 6.91
C ALA A 106 -1.79 -20.38 7.09
N ILE A 107 -2.39 -20.01 5.96
CA ILE A 107 -3.65 -19.27 5.85
C ILE A 107 -4.59 -20.16 5.07
N GLU A 108 -5.75 -20.45 5.65
CA GLU A 108 -6.80 -21.22 5.00
C GLU A 108 -7.81 -20.32 4.29
N ARG A 109 -8.55 -20.90 3.35
CA ARG A 109 -9.67 -20.18 2.72
C ARG A 109 -10.69 -19.79 3.78
N GLY A 110 -11.10 -18.52 3.78
CA GLY A 110 -12.04 -17.95 4.74
C GLY A 110 -11.39 -17.19 5.90
N ASP A 111 -10.09 -17.40 6.15
CA ASP A 111 -9.36 -16.72 7.21
C ASP A 111 -9.38 -15.20 7.04
N ARG A 112 -9.43 -14.48 8.17
CA ARG A 112 -9.28 -13.03 8.17
C ARG A 112 -7.82 -12.68 7.87
N VAL A 113 -7.60 -11.90 6.84
CA VAL A 113 -6.27 -11.50 6.37
C VAL A 113 -6.23 -10.02 6.02
N PHE A 114 -5.06 -9.41 6.11
CA PHE A 114 -4.73 -8.14 5.48
C PHE A 114 -4.08 -8.38 4.13
N ARG A 115 -4.40 -7.55 3.13
CA ARG A 115 -3.80 -7.56 1.79
C ARG A 115 -3.50 -6.15 1.32
N PRO A 116 -2.52 -5.93 0.43
CA PRO A 116 -2.30 -4.63 -0.17
C PRO A 116 -3.61 -4.07 -0.75
N ARG A 117 -3.91 -2.81 -0.44
CA ARG A 117 -5.08 -2.14 -1.00
C ARG A 117 -4.89 -2.03 -2.51
N ALA A 118 -5.82 -2.58 -3.28
CA ALA A 118 -5.78 -2.44 -4.73
C ALA A 118 -5.95 -0.97 -5.12
N SER A 119 -5.07 -0.49 -5.99
CA SER A 119 -5.22 0.78 -6.70
C SER A 119 -5.65 0.49 -8.14
N ASP A 120 -6.48 1.36 -8.70
CA ASP A 120 -6.88 1.38 -10.12
C ASP A 120 -5.74 1.83 -11.06
N VAL A 121 -4.64 2.31 -10.50
CA VAL A 121 -3.56 2.97 -11.24
C VAL A 121 -2.28 2.14 -11.27
N CYS A 122 -2.09 1.21 -10.33
CA CYS A 122 -0.90 0.36 -10.27
C CYS A 122 -1.20 -1.03 -9.67
N LEU A 123 -0.65 -2.08 -10.29
CA LEU A 123 -0.58 -3.41 -9.69
C LEU A 123 0.72 -3.51 -8.92
N SER A 124 0.65 -3.51 -7.58
CA SER A 124 1.84 -3.78 -6.77
C SER A 124 2.26 -5.24 -6.94
N THR A 125 3.57 -5.49 -7.02
CA THR A 125 4.09 -6.86 -7.20
C THR A 125 3.70 -7.76 -6.03
N ASN A 126 3.56 -7.19 -4.83
CA ASN A 126 3.14 -7.90 -3.63
C ASN A 126 1.61 -8.13 -3.51
N ARG A 127 0.81 -7.86 -4.55
CA ARG A 127 -0.68 -7.94 -4.51
C ARG A 127 -1.28 -9.27 -4.02
N GLN A 128 -0.59 -10.39 -4.22
CA GLN A 128 -1.03 -11.72 -3.78
C GLN A 128 -0.64 -12.03 -2.33
N ARG A 129 0.22 -11.22 -1.70
CA ARG A 129 0.67 -11.44 -0.33
C ARG A 129 -0.46 -11.19 0.67
N MET A 130 -0.46 -11.98 1.74
CA MET A 130 -1.45 -11.91 2.81
C MET A 130 -0.76 -11.94 4.17
N ILE A 131 -1.29 -11.19 5.12
CA ILE A 131 -0.91 -11.27 6.54
C ILE A 131 -2.13 -11.76 7.31
N LEU A 132 -1.98 -12.82 8.10
CA LEU A 132 -3.06 -13.35 8.93
C LEU A 132 -3.50 -12.28 9.95
N ALA A 133 -4.78 -11.92 9.99
CA ALA A 133 -5.23 -10.80 10.82
C ALA A 133 -5.04 -11.06 12.32
N ALA A 134 -5.03 -12.33 12.73
CA ALA A 134 -4.80 -12.74 14.11
C ALA A 134 -3.38 -12.47 14.61
N THR A 135 -2.40 -12.23 13.72
CA THR A 135 -1.03 -11.89 14.11
C THR A 135 -0.84 -10.40 14.37
N ILE A 136 -1.85 -9.58 14.07
CA ILE A 136 -1.82 -8.14 14.30
C ILE A 136 -2.68 -7.83 15.51
N ALA A 137 -2.11 -7.13 16.48
CA ALA A 137 -2.83 -6.66 17.64
C ALA A 137 -4.12 -5.90 17.22
N PRO A 138 -5.22 -6.04 17.98
CA PRO A 138 -6.42 -5.26 17.73
C PRO A 138 -6.12 -3.77 17.79
N CYS A 139 -6.86 -2.98 17.01
CA CYS A 139 -6.81 -1.53 17.14
C CYS A 139 -7.33 -1.19 18.54
N SER A 140 -6.50 -0.66 19.42
CA SER A 140 -6.99 -0.04 20.64
C SER A 140 -7.62 1.28 20.22
N ASP A 141 -8.87 1.23 19.80
CA ASP A 141 -9.71 2.42 19.76
C ASP A 141 -9.95 2.80 21.23
N ALA A 142 -8.94 3.39 21.88
CA ALA A 142 -9.17 4.03 23.16
C ALA A 142 -10.14 5.18 22.86
N PRO A 143 -11.33 5.23 23.48
CA PRO A 143 -12.12 6.43 23.40
C PRO A 143 -11.26 7.54 23.98
N VAL A 144 -10.90 8.51 23.15
CA VAL A 144 -10.49 9.83 23.62
C VAL A 144 -11.74 10.36 24.31
N HIS A 145 -11.91 9.99 25.58
CA HIS A 145 -12.91 10.56 26.43
C HIS A 145 -12.59 12.04 26.50
N ASP A 146 -13.52 12.81 25.95
CA ASP A 146 -13.67 14.24 26.15
C ASP A 146 -13.77 14.48 27.66
N ALA A 147 -12.60 14.67 28.28
CA ALA A 147 -12.46 15.18 29.63
C ALA A 147 -12.33 16.70 29.52
N VAL A 148 -13.42 17.35 29.13
CA VAL A 148 -13.67 18.74 29.49
C VAL A 148 -14.77 18.74 30.54
N GLU A 149 -14.30 18.50 31.76
CA GLU A 149 -14.61 19.23 32.97
C GLU A 149 -16.09 19.57 33.25
N ARG A 150 -16.66 18.81 34.19
CA ARG A 150 -17.77 19.25 35.04
C ARG A 150 -17.28 20.33 36.01
N VAL A 151 -17.65 21.57 35.75
CA VAL A 151 -18.02 22.59 36.75
C VAL A 151 -19.27 23.22 36.14
N GLU A 152 -20.47 23.12 36.71
CA GLU A 152 -20.89 23.80 37.92
C GLU A 152 -22.30 23.31 38.30
N ALA A 153 -22.48 22.90 39.55
CA ALA A 153 -23.77 22.90 40.21
C ALA A 153 -23.61 23.83 41.43
N ALA A 154 -23.92 25.12 41.25
CA ALA A 154 -24.31 26.07 42.30
C ALA A 154 -24.42 27.50 41.73
N ALA A 155 -25.61 27.87 41.24
CA ALA A 155 -26.14 29.24 41.31
C ALA A 155 -27.66 29.19 41.17
#